data_AF-A0A2G7HJB2-F1
#
_entry.id   AF-A0A2G7HJB2-F1
#
_cell.length_a   1.000
_cell.length_b   1.000
_cell.length_c   1.000
_cell.angle_alpha   90.00
_cell.angle_beta   90.00
_cell.angle_gamma   90.00
#
_symmetry.space_group_name_H-M   'P 1'
#
loop_
_entity.id
_entity.type
_entity.pdbx_description
1 polymer ?
#
loop_
_entity_poly.entity_id
_entity_poly.type
_entity_poly.pdbx_seq_one_letter_code
_entity_poly.pdbx_strand_id
1 'polypeptide(L)'
;MDKKQLLRNLPKIDELLKEEIVNGYLQENSRTLVVDSLRQSIDHYRGEILKNNIDSFTKENVVNYFIDTLEENKSTKFKKVINATGVVIHTNLGRSLLAKEAIENVVKVSENYSNLEYDLKEGKRGSRYSHVEELIKKVTGAEAAMVVNNNAAAVMLALNTLCEGREAIVSRGQLVEIGGSFRVPDVMKFSRAHLVEVGTTNRTHLYDYENNINENTGVLLKVHTSNFKIMGFTEEVSSEEMVQLGGKYKLPVMEDIGSGTLVDFSKYGFTYEPTVQSSLEKGVDVVTFSGDKMLGGPQAGIIVGKKKYIDKMKKNQLTRALRIDKMTLAALEGTLKCYIDEKEAIENIPTLNMILSSKDIHKKRAQRLKRRLQNNVKDFNLKVSEDLSMVGGGSMPGERIPTYVVKVNSDKITAEKIEEKLRLSKNPIIVRVSKDEVILDVRTLFERDFNIIVEEFKKLLK
;
A
#
# COMPACT_ATOMS: atom_id res chain seq x y z
N MET A 1 24.13 43.40 15.57
CA MET A 1 25.62 43.35 15.44
C MET A 1 25.98 43.57 13.97
N ASP A 2 27.19 44.05 13.64
CA ASP A 2 27.62 44.08 12.23
C ASP A 2 27.73 42.63 11.68
N LYS A 3 27.41 42.43 10.40
CA LYS A 3 27.42 41.12 9.73
C LYS A 3 28.76 40.40 9.86
N LYS A 4 29.87 41.15 9.76
CA LYS A 4 31.23 40.61 9.97
C LYS A 4 31.46 40.15 11.41
N GLN A 5 30.84 40.80 12.38
CA GLN A 5 30.93 40.44 13.80
C GLN A 5 30.12 39.16 14.09
N LEU A 6 28.92 39.03 13.52
CA LEU A 6 28.11 37.81 13.64
C LEU A 6 28.82 36.58 13.06
N LEU A 7 29.43 36.69 11.88
CA LEU A 7 30.18 35.59 11.27
C LEU A 7 31.39 35.15 12.09
N ARG A 8 32.08 36.11 12.75
CA ARG A 8 33.21 35.82 13.65
C ARG A 8 32.79 35.14 14.95
N ASN A 9 31.55 35.36 15.38
CA ASN A 9 30.99 34.77 16.60
C ASN A 9 30.46 33.35 16.42
N LEU A 10 30.47 32.80 15.19
CA LEU A 10 30.09 31.39 14.97
C LEU A 10 31.09 30.47 15.71
N PRO A 11 30.62 29.56 16.57
CA PRO A 11 31.49 28.70 17.34
C PRO A 11 32.27 27.74 16.44
N LYS A 12 33.50 27.41 16.83
CA LYS A 12 34.27 26.37 16.13
C LYS A 12 33.76 24.99 16.51
N ILE A 13 33.89 24.02 15.61
CA ILE A 13 33.49 22.63 15.88
C ILE A 13 34.22 22.09 17.13
N ASP A 14 35.53 22.34 17.26
CA ASP A 14 36.30 21.88 18.43
C ASP A 14 35.85 22.51 19.75
N GLU A 15 35.22 23.70 19.71
CA GLU A 15 34.61 24.34 20.89
C GLU A 15 33.26 23.73 21.22
N LEU A 16 32.47 23.35 20.22
CA LEU A 16 31.19 22.66 20.41
C LEU A 16 31.40 21.22 20.90
N LEU A 17 32.43 20.52 20.42
CA LEU A 17 32.77 19.16 20.87
C LEU A 17 33.19 19.10 22.35
N LYS A 18 33.56 20.22 22.96
CA LYS A 18 33.87 20.29 24.40
C LYS A 18 32.64 20.51 25.27
N GLU A 19 31.50 20.87 24.68
CA GLU A 19 30.25 21.05 25.43
C GLU A 19 29.75 19.72 25.98
N GLU A 20 29.29 19.72 27.23
CA GLU A 20 28.81 18.52 27.92
C GLU A 20 27.64 17.88 27.17
N ILE A 21 26.72 18.71 26.65
CA ILE A 21 25.57 18.28 25.84
C ILE A 21 26.03 17.50 24.60
N VAL A 22 27.01 18.04 23.86
CA VAL A 22 27.53 17.42 22.64
C VAL A 22 28.30 16.14 22.96
N ASN A 23 29.04 16.12 24.07
CA ASN A 23 29.72 14.91 24.55
C ASN A 23 28.74 13.80 24.92
N GLY A 24 27.57 14.12 25.49
CA GLY A 24 26.49 13.16 25.71
C GLY A 24 26.07 12.49 24.40
N TYR A 25 25.84 13.27 23.33
CA TYR A 25 25.48 12.71 22.02
C TYR A 25 26.61 11.90 21.36
N LEU A 26 27.88 12.19 21.63
CA LEU A 26 29.02 11.40 21.14
C LEU A 26 29.10 10.00 21.77
N GLN A 27 28.54 9.79 22.96
CA GLN A 27 28.52 8.47 23.60
C GLN A 27 27.46 7.55 22.98
N GLU A 28 26.36 8.12 22.48
CA GLU A 28 25.24 7.35 21.93
C GLU A 28 25.23 7.27 20.40
N ASN A 29 26.05 8.07 19.72
CA ASN A 29 26.02 8.20 18.26
C ASN A 29 27.43 8.18 17.67
N SER A 30 27.55 7.80 16.40
CA SER A 30 28.85 7.85 15.72
C SER A 30 29.40 9.28 15.67
N ARG A 31 30.70 9.44 15.93
CA ARG A 31 31.39 10.75 15.87
C ARG A 31 31.16 11.46 14.53
N THR A 32 31.17 10.70 13.42
CA THR A 32 30.92 11.23 12.07
C THR A 32 29.56 11.93 12.00
N LEU A 33 28.49 11.26 12.45
CA LEU A 33 27.14 11.81 12.44
C LEU A 33 27.01 13.08 13.30
N VAL A 34 27.65 13.09 14.47
CA VAL A 34 27.66 14.26 15.37
C VAL A 34 28.41 15.44 14.73
N VAL A 35 29.62 15.21 14.22
CA VAL A 35 30.43 16.27 13.59
C VAL A 35 29.76 16.83 12.34
N ASP A 36 29.15 15.99 11.51
CA ASP A 36 28.44 16.44 10.32
C ASP A 36 27.17 17.23 10.67
N SER A 37 26.44 16.84 11.73
CA SER A 37 25.29 17.60 12.22
C SER A 37 25.70 18.95 12.83
N LEU A 38 26.84 19.02 13.53
CA LEU A 38 27.41 20.28 14.02
C LEU A 38 27.81 21.20 12.86
N ARG A 39 28.42 20.65 11.81
CA ARG A 39 28.75 21.40 10.59
C ARG A 39 27.50 21.98 9.93
N GLN A 40 26.47 21.15 9.75
CA GLN A 40 25.19 21.60 9.18
C GLN A 40 24.55 22.70 10.02
N SER A 41 24.60 22.61 11.35
CA SER A 41 24.11 23.67 12.23
C SER A 41 24.88 24.98 12.06
N ILE A 42 26.22 24.94 12.05
CA ILE A 42 27.05 26.12 11.81
C ILE A 42 26.78 26.70 10.40
N ASP A 43 26.64 25.85 9.39
CA ASP A 43 26.38 26.26 8.01
C ASP A 43 25.00 26.90 7.85
N HIS A 44 23.99 26.41 8.57
CA HIS A 44 22.65 27.02 8.65
C HIS A 44 22.73 28.47 9.16
N TYR A 45 23.31 28.69 10.35
CA TYR A 45 23.46 30.04 10.90
C TYR A 45 24.35 30.93 10.03
N ARG A 46 25.41 30.37 9.42
CA ARG A 46 26.22 31.12 8.44
C ARG A 46 25.35 31.59 7.26
N GLY A 47 24.49 30.72 6.72
CA GLY A 47 23.56 31.05 5.66
C GLY A 47 22.56 32.15 6.05
N GLU A 48 21.95 32.05 7.23
CA GLU A 48 20.99 33.04 7.73
C GLU A 48 21.63 34.42 7.96
N ILE A 49 22.86 34.48 8.48
CA ILE A 49 23.64 35.73 8.61
C ILE A 49 23.96 36.31 7.21
N LEU A 50 24.32 35.47 6.24
CA LEU A 50 24.64 35.91 4.89
C LEU A 50 23.41 36.47 4.14
N LYS A 51 22.22 35.94 4.42
CA LYS A 51 20.93 36.43 3.89
C LYS A 51 20.36 37.64 4.63
N ASN A 52 20.98 38.04 5.76
CA ASN A 52 20.47 39.07 6.68
C ASN A 52 19.10 38.69 7.31
N ASN A 53 18.87 37.41 7.57
CA ASN A 53 17.63 36.92 8.19
C ASN A 53 17.67 36.99 9.73
N ILE A 54 18.87 37.13 10.32
CA ILE A 54 19.06 37.19 11.78
C ILE A 54 20.03 38.30 12.17
N ASP A 55 19.69 39.02 13.24
CA ASP A 55 20.49 40.13 13.79
C ASP A 55 21.33 39.74 15.03
N SER A 56 21.03 38.56 15.60
CA SER A 56 21.72 37.95 16.74
C SER A 56 21.42 36.46 16.81
N PHE A 57 22.37 35.68 17.36
CA PHE A 57 22.17 34.30 17.78
C PHE A 57 23.05 34.02 19.01
N THR A 58 22.72 32.98 19.77
CA THR A 58 23.54 32.48 20.87
C THR A 58 24.16 31.13 20.52
N LYS A 59 25.22 30.75 21.24
CA LYS A 59 25.79 29.39 21.13
C LYS A 59 24.73 28.31 21.40
N GLU A 60 23.83 28.56 22.34
CA GLU A 60 22.70 27.68 22.65
C GLU A 60 21.77 27.49 21.45
N ASN A 61 21.51 28.54 20.66
CA ASN A 61 20.72 28.41 19.43
C ASN A 61 21.38 27.46 18.41
N VAL A 62 22.71 27.51 18.28
CA VAL A 62 23.48 26.60 17.42
C VAL A 62 23.45 25.17 17.96
N VAL A 63 23.56 24.99 19.28
CA VAL A 63 23.47 23.67 19.94
C VAL A 63 22.07 23.06 19.78
N ASN A 64 21.01 23.84 20.00
CA ASN A 64 19.63 23.36 19.84
C ASN A 64 19.34 22.96 18.39
N TYR A 65 19.76 23.77 17.42
CA TYR A 65 19.62 23.41 16.01
C TYR A 65 20.45 22.17 15.64
N PHE A 66 21.62 21.99 16.25
CA PHE A 66 22.41 20.76 16.11
C PHE A 66 21.64 19.54 16.63
N ILE A 67 20.98 19.64 17.79
CA ILE A 67 20.20 18.53 18.36
C ILE A 67 19.08 18.13 17.40
N ASP A 68 18.33 19.11 16.89
CA ASP A 68 17.25 18.87 15.92
C ASP A 68 17.79 18.22 14.63
N THR A 69 18.90 18.75 14.11
CA THR A 69 19.58 18.23 12.91
C THR A 69 20.11 16.82 13.12
N LEU A 70 20.66 16.52 14.29
CA LEU A 70 21.19 15.20 14.64
C LEU A 70 20.04 14.18 14.71
N GLU A 71 18.94 14.52 15.36
CA GLU A 71 17.75 13.67 15.43
C GLU A 71 17.14 13.45 14.04
N GLU A 72 17.12 14.47 13.19
CA GLU A 72 16.67 14.34 11.80
C GLU A 72 17.58 13.40 11.00
N ASN A 73 18.90 13.59 11.08
CA ASN A 73 19.89 12.75 10.39
C ASN A 73 19.92 11.31 10.92
N LYS A 74 19.60 11.09 12.21
CA LYS A 74 19.45 9.76 12.82
C LYS A 74 18.15 9.08 12.37
N SER A 75 17.12 9.86 12.06
CA SER A 75 15.82 9.32 11.69
C SER A 75 15.84 8.64 10.31
N THR A 76 15.10 7.53 10.17
CA THR A 76 14.94 6.89 8.86
C THR A 76 14.10 7.77 7.95
N LYS A 77 14.43 7.83 6.65
CA LYS A 77 13.59 8.54 5.67
C LYS A 77 12.24 7.85 5.45
N PHE A 78 12.21 6.52 5.54
CA PHE A 78 10.98 5.74 5.56
C PHE A 78 10.44 5.67 6.98
N LYS A 79 9.30 6.33 7.21
CA LYS A 79 8.73 6.56 8.55
C LYS A 79 7.32 5.98 8.64
N LYS A 80 6.94 5.56 9.85
CA LYS A 80 5.53 5.32 10.18
C LYS A 80 4.77 6.64 10.06
N VAL A 81 3.57 6.56 9.53
CA VAL A 81 2.60 7.66 9.46
C VAL A 81 1.29 7.21 10.11
N ILE A 82 0.55 8.15 10.70
CA ILE A 82 -0.79 7.93 11.24
C ILE A 82 -1.80 8.33 10.15
N ASN A 83 -2.54 7.35 9.62
CA ASN A 83 -3.56 7.59 8.61
C ASN A 83 -4.89 7.96 9.28
N ALA A 84 -5.26 9.24 9.24
CA ALA A 84 -6.56 9.75 9.69
C ALA A 84 -7.46 10.16 8.50
N THR A 85 -7.13 9.71 7.29
CA THR A 85 -7.86 10.10 6.07
C THR A 85 -9.16 9.34 5.89
N GLY A 86 -9.28 8.13 6.45
CA GLY A 86 -10.43 7.26 6.19
C GLY A 86 -10.33 6.47 4.89
N VAL A 87 -9.19 6.55 4.19
CA VAL A 87 -8.92 5.70 3.02
C VAL A 87 -8.16 4.47 3.50
N VAL A 88 -8.79 3.29 3.44
CA VAL A 88 -8.19 2.06 4.01
C VAL A 88 -7.01 1.59 3.16
N ILE A 89 -7.23 1.32 1.88
CA ILE A 89 -6.19 0.94 0.92
C ILE A 89 -5.65 2.23 0.30
N HIS A 90 -4.74 2.88 1.02
CA HIS A 90 -4.18 4.16 0.60
C HIS A 90 -2.86 3.94 -0.14
N THR A 91 -2.85 4.13 -1.47
CA THR A 91 -1.68 3.86 -2.33
C THR A 91 -0.41 4.59 -1.86
N ASN A 92 -0.52 5.88 -1.52
CA ASN A 92 0.62 6.68 -1.06
C ASN A 92 1.14 6.29 0.34
N LEU A 93 0.31 5.65 1.18
CA LEU A 93 0.65 5.31 2.56
C LEU A 93 0.95 3.81 2.74
N GLY A 94 1.21 3.09 1.65
CA GLY A 94 1.63 1.69 1.70
C GLY A 94 0.53 0.64 1.57
N ARG A 95 -0.68 1.04 1.12
CA ARG A 95 -1.82 0.15 0.88
C ARG A 95 -2.27 -0.61 2.15
N SER A 96 -2.12 -1.93 2.15
CA SER A 96 -2.66 -2.82 3.18
C SER A 96 -1.69 -3.05 4.34
N LEU A 97 -2.28 -3.30 5.51
CA LEU A 97 -1.54 -3.58 6.73
C LEU A 97 -1.48 -5.09 7.00
N LEU A 98 -0.33 -5.56 7.46
CA LEU A 98 -0.10 -6.95 7.81
C LEU A 98 -0.77 -7.32 9.15
N ALA A 99 -1.29 -8.55 9.21
CA ALA A 99 -1.71 -9.18 10.46
C ALA A 99 -0.50 -9.40 11.39
N LYS A 100 -0.77 -9.51 12.70
CA LYS A 100 0.28 -9.72 13.70
C LYS A 100 1.06 -11.01 13.44
N GLU A 101 0.39 -12.11 13.11
CA GLU A 101 1.03 -13.38 12.78
C GLU A 101 1.96 -13.27 11.56
N ALA A 102 1.55 -12.48 10.56
CA ALA A 102 2.37 -12.24 9.37
C ALA A 102 3.67 -11.48 9.72
N ILE A 103 3.57 -10.45 10.57
CA ILE A 103 4.75 -9.68 11.05
C ILE A 103 5.67 -10.58 11.86
N GLU A 104 5.14 -11.36 12.79
CA GLU A 104 5.92 -12.29 13.62
C GLU A 104 6.65 -13.34 12.77
N ASN A 105 6.01 -13.85 11.72
CA ASN A 105 6.65 -14.78 10.80
C ASN A 105 7.82 -14.12 10.06
N VAL A 106 7.65 -12.88 9.58
CA VAL A 106 8.73 -12.11 8.94
C VAL A 106 9.91 -11.92 9.88
N VAL A 107 9.67 -11.49 11.11
CA VAL A 107 10.74 -11.30 12.11
C VAL A 107 11.49 -12.61 12.31
N LYS A 108 10.77 -13.71 12.58
CA LYS A 108 11.35 -15.03 12.84
C LYS A 108 12.24 -15.53 11.70
N VAL A 109 11.79 -15.44 10.45
CA VAL A 109 12.59 -15.89 9.28
C VAL A 109 13.70 -14.93 8.88
N SER A 110 13.64 -13.67 9.34
CA SER A 110 14.63 -12.64 9.03
C SER A 110 15.79 -12.65 10.02
N GLU A 111 15.52 -12.94 11.29
CA GLU A 111 16.53 -13.08 12.34
C GLU A 111 17.34 -14.38 12.24
N ASN A 112 16.83 -15.39 11.51
CA ASN A 112 17.41 -16.73 11.46
C ASN A 112 17.63 -17.22 10.02
N TYR A 113 18.49 -18.25 9.88
CA TYR A 113 18.44 -19.13 8.71
C TYR A 113 17.07 -19.81 8.62
N SER A 114 16.64 -20.14 7.42
CA SER A 114 15.32 -20.74 7.16
C SER A 114 15.39 -21.80 6.07
N ASN A 115 14.38 -22.64 6.01
CA ASN A 115 14.18 -23.66 4.97
C ASN A 115 13.64 -23.07 3.65
N LEU A 116 14.01 -21.84 3.32
CA LEU A 116 13.46 -21.07 2.19
C LEU A 116 13.50 -21.85 0.87
N GLU A 117 14.62 -22.50 0.56
CA GLU A 117 14.78 -23.36 -0.63
C GLU A 117 15.34 -24.73 -0.23
N TYR A 118 14.96 -25.23 0.95
CA TYR A 118 15.45 -26.50 1.49
C TYR A 118 14.27 -27.35 1.97
N ASP A 119 14.13 -28.55 1.40
CA ASP A 119 13.13 -29.52 1.86
C ASP A 119 13.67 -30.26 3.09
N LEU A 120 13.00 -30.10 4.23
CA LEU A 120 13.42 -30.73 5.48
C LEU A 120 13.20 -32.24 5.51
N LYS A 121 12.23 -32.77 4.74
CA LYS A 121 11.94 -34.21 4.67
C LYS A 121 12.94 -34.92 3.76
N GLU A 122 13.23 -34.32 2.59
CA GLU A 122 14.12 -34.92 1.60
C GLU A 122 15.61 -34.55 1.82
N GLY A 123 15.91 -33.54 2.65
CA GLY A 123 17.28 -33.12 2.93
C GLY A 123 18.02 -32.54 1.73
N LYS A 124 17.31 -31.88 0.80
CA LYS A 124 17.88 -31.33 -0.44
C LYS A 124 17.23 -30.00 -0.84
N ARG A 125 17.76 -29.37 -1.89
CA ARG A 125 17.21 -28.12 -2.44
C ARG A 125 15.75 -28.31 -2.87
N GLY A 126 14.87 -27.46 -2.35
CA GLY A 126 13.45 -27.42 -2.65
C GLY A 126 13.01 -26.13 -3.34
N SER A 127 11.73 -26.06 -3.71
CA SER A 127 11.12 -24.85 -4.26
C SER A 127 10.60 -23.96 -3.14
N ARG A 128 10.97 -22.67 -3.13
CA ARG A 128 10.40 -21.73 -2.15
C ARG A 128 8.88 -21.57 -2.25
N TYR A 129 8.31 -21.85 -3.43
CA TYR A 129 6.88 -21.68 -3.66
C TYR A 129 6.03 -22.73 -2.92
N SER A 130 6.62 -23.86 -2.52
CA SER A 130 5.90 -24.92 -1.80
C SER A 130 5.35 -24.47 -0.45
N HIS A 131 5.97 -23.45 0.17
CA HIS A 131 5.55 -22.91 1.47
C HIS A 131 4.17 -22.25 1.45
N VAL A 132 3.75 -21.72 0.30
CA VAL A 132 2.46 -21.00 0.15
C VAL A 132 1.51 -21.66 -0.83
N GLU A 133 2.00 -22.50 -1.76
CA GLU A 133 1.16 -23.09 -2.81
C GLU A 133 -0.04 -23.87 -2.26
N GLU A 134 0.16 -24.74 -1.26
CA GLU A 134 -0.95 -25.51 -0.69
C GLU A 134 -1.95 -24.63 0.07
N LEU A 135 -1.50 -23.56 0.73
CA LEU A 135 -2.39 -22.59 1.37
C LEU A 135 -3.21 -21.83 0.33
N ILE A 136 -2.57 -21.35 -0.74
CA ILE A 136 -3.28 -20.65 -1.82
C ILE A 136 -4.32 -21.56 -2.45
N LYS A 137 -3.96 -22.81 -2.77
CA LYS A 137 -4.92 -23.80 -3.31
C LYS A 137 -6.08 -24.03 -2.36
N LYS A 138 -5.81 -24.20 -1.06
CA LYS A 138 -6.85 -24.42 -0.05
C LYS A 138 -7.82 -23.24 0.04
N VAL A 139 -7.31 -22.02 -0.01
CA VAL A 139 -8.12 -20.79 0.14
C VAL A 139 -8.85 -20.41 -1.15
N THR A 140 -8.27 -20.72 -2.31
CA THR A 140 -8.82 -20.30 -3.62
C THR A 140 -9.60 -21.38 -4.36
N GLY A 141 -9.35 -22.66 -4.07
CA GLY A 141 -9.89 -23.78 -4.84
C GLY A 141 -9.11 -24.09 -6.13
N ALA A 142 -8.00 -23.41 -6.40
CA ALA A 142 -7.21 -23.62 -7.61
C ALA A 142 -6.50 -24.98 -7.67
N GLU A 143 -6.23 -25.47 -8.89
CA GLU A 143 -5.45 -26.70 -9.09
C GLU A 143 -3.96 -26.51 -8.75
N ALA A 144 -3.42 -25.33 -9.07
CA ALA A 144 -2.05 -24.94 -8.76
C ALA A 144 -1.94 -23.43 -8.56
N ALA A 145 -0.85 -23.02 -7.91
CA ALA A 145 -0.56 -21.62 -7.66
C ALA A 145 0.94 -21.31 -7.76
N MET A 146 1.25 -20.04 -8.00
CA MET A 146 2.58 -19.49 -7.81
C MET A 146 2.51 -18.01 -7.45
N VAL A 147 3.63 -17.48 -6.96
CA VAL A 147 3.72 -16.09 -6.50
C VAL A 147 4.95 -15.43 -7.09
N VAL A 148 4.81 -14.19 -7.52
CA VAL A 148 5.87 -13.32 -8.04
C VAL A 148 5.85 -11.98 -7.31
N ASN A 149 6.78 -11.08 -7.67
CA ASN A 149 7.02 -9.81 -6.99
C ASN A 149 5.75 -8.94 -6.78
N ASN A 150 4.94 -8.76 -7.82
CA ASN A 150 3.70 -7.97 -7.78
C ASN A 150 2.76 -8.40 -8.92
N ASN A 151 1.53 -7.89 -8.95
CA ASN A 151 0.56 -8.28 -9.96
C ASN A 151 0.97 -7.87 -11.40
N ALA A 152 1.71 -6.77 -11.56
CA ALA A 152 2.25 -6.39 -12.86
C ALA A 152 3.19 -7.48 -13.42
N ALA A 153 4.06 -8.02 -12.56
CA ALA A 153 4.91 -9.15 -12.88
C ALA A 153 4.10 -10.43 -13.14
N ALA A 154 2.98 -10.63 -12.44
CA ALA A 154 2.09 -11.77 -12.66
C ALA A 154 1.47 -11.74 -14.07
N VAL A 155 0.91 -10.60 -14.46
CA VAL A 155 0.35 -10.38 -15.80
C VAL A 155 1.42 -10.55 -16.87
N MET A 156 2.59 -9.93 -16.68
CA MET A 156 3.70 -10.04 -17.63
C MET A 156 4.16 -11.49 -17.81
N LEU A 157 4.34 -12.23 -16.71
CA LEU A 157 4.77 -13.63 -16.74
C LEU A 157 3.72 -14.52 -17.40
N ALA A 158 2.46 -14.33 -17.07
CA ALA A 158 1.35 -15.12 -17.61
C ALA A 158 1.24 -14.91 -19.12
N LEU A 159 1.22 -13.67 -19.58
CA LEU A 159 1.16 -13.36 -21.01
C LEU A 159 2.39 -13.85 -21.77
N ASN A 160 3.60 -13.62 -21.24
CA ASN A 160 4.82 -14.12 -21.88
C ASN A 160 4.80 -15.65 -22.01
N THR A 161 4.34 -16.35 -20.99
CA THR A 161 4.29 -17.82 -21.02
C THR A 161 3.21 -18.37 -21.94
N LEU A 162 2.06 -17.71 -22.03
CA LEU A 162 0.89 -18.20 -22.78
C LEU A 162 0.90 -17.78 -24.25
N CYS A 163 1.47 -16.61 -24.57
CA CYS A 163 1.32 -15.99 -25.88
C CYS A 163 2.53 -15.15 -26.34
N GLU A 164 3.77 -15.50 -25.96
CA GLU A 164 4.95 -14.88 -26.57
C GLU A 164 4.92 -15.02 -28.11
N GLY A 165 5.01 -13.88 -28.81
CA GLY A 165 4.92 -13.82 -30.27
C GLY A 165 3.53 -14.14 -30.84
N ARG A 166 2.50 -14.19 -29.98
CA ARG A 166 1.10 -14.48 -30.31
C ARG A 166 0.17 -13.38 -29.82
N GLU A 167 -1.06 -13.43 -30.28
CA GLU A 167 -2.06 -12.40 -29.98
C GLU A 167 -2.76 -12.64 -28.64
N ALA A 168 -2.89 -11.57 -27.86
CA ALA A 168 -3.70 -11.49 -26.66
C ALA A 168 -4.88 -10.55 -26.93
N ILE A 169 -6.07 -11.12 -27.04
CA ILE A 169 -7.29 -10.37 -27.34
C ILE A 169 -7.89 -9.83 -26.04
N VAL A 170 -8.15 -8.52 -25.97
CA VAL A 170 -8.68 -7.84 -24.78
C VAL A 170 -9.61 -6.70 -25.19
N SER A 171 -10.62 -6.42 -24.35
CA SER A 171 -11.50 -5.26 -24.56
C SER A 171 -10.73 -3.95 -24.46
N ARG A 172 -11.02 -3.01 -25.36
CA ARG A 172 -10.50 -1.64 -25.31
C ARG A 172 -10.84 -0.91 -24.00
N GLY A 173 -12.01 -1.19 -23.42
CA GLY A 173 -12.45 -0.64 -22.14
C GLY A 173 -11.64 -1.10 -20.92
N GLN A 174 -10.85 -2.17 -21.10
CA GLN A 174 -10.07 -2.82 -20.04
C GLN A 174 -8.57 -2.47 -20.10
N LEU A 175 -8.16 -1.59 -21.02
CA LEU A 175 -6.77 -1.09 -21.12
C LEU A 175 -6.50 0.00 -20.08
N VAL A 176 -6.36 -0.42 -18.82
CA VAL A 176 -6.33 0.48 -17.66
C VAL A 176 -4.92 1.02 -17.34
N GLU A 177 -4.88 2.21 -16.74
CA GLU A 177 -3.72 2.76 -16.04
C GLU A 177 -3.97 2.74 -14.52
N ILE A 178 -3.06 2.12 -13.75
CA ILE A 178 -3.17 1.98 -12.29
C ILE A 178 -1.96 2.65 -11.63
N GLY A 179 -2.21 3.51 -10.64
CA GLY A 179 -1.14 4.07 -9.79
C GLY A 179 -0.10 4.94 -10.52
N GLY A 180 -0.44 5.52 -11.67
CA GLY A 180 0.35 6.53 -12.40
C GLY A 180 1.56 6.04 -13.20
N SER A 181 1.89 4.74 -13.15
CA SER A 181 3.03 4.17 -13.89
C SER A 181 2.80 2.76 -14.42
N PHE A 182 1.77 2.06 -13.94
CA PHE A 182 1.38 0.77 -14.51
C PHE A 182 0.32 1.00 -15.58
N ARG A 183 0.64 0.67 -16.82
CA ARG A 183 -0.29 0.65 -17.95
C ARG A 183 -0.34 -0.76 -18.49
N VAL A 184 -1.54 -1.33 -18.56
CA VAL A 184 -1.74 -2.68 -19.12
C VAL A 184 -1.09 -2.80 -20.51
N PRO A 185 -1.28 -1.85 -21.45
CA PRO A 185 -0.61 -1.90 -22.76
C PRO A 185 0.92 -2.00 -22.69
N ASP A 186 1.56 -1.25 -21.80
CA ASP A 186 3.02 -1.26 -21.66
C ASP A 186 3.52 -2.57 -21.08
N VAL A 187 2.80 -3.14 -20.10
CA VAL A 187 3.13 -4.44 -19.50
C VAL A 187 2.95 -5.58 -20.52
N MET A 188 1.91 -5.51 -21.36
CA MET A 188 1.69 -6.45 -22.46
C MET A 188 2.82 -6.36 -23.50
N LYS A 189 3.31 -5.15 -23.79
CA LYS A 189 4.47 -4.98 -24.68
C LYS A 189 5.73 -5.64 -24.12
N PHE A 190 5.98 -5.54 -22.81
CA PHE A 190 7.11 -6.21 -22.16
C PHE A 190 6.98 -7.73 -22.11
N SER A 191 5.74 -8.26 -22.11
CA SER A 191 5.51 -9.70 -22.15
C SER A 191 5.76 -10.33 -23.53
N ARG A 192 5.99 -9.50 -24.57
CA ARG A 192 6.09 -9.90 -25.98
C ARG A 192 4.81 -10.51 -26.53
N ALA A 193 3.68 -10.23 -25.90
CA ALA A 193 2.37 -10.51 -26.47
C ALA A 193 2.00 -9.42 -27.48
N HIS A 194 1.35 -9.81 -28.58
CA HIS A 194 0.74 -8.87 -29.51
C HIS A 194 -0.65 -8.50 -29.00
N LEU A 195 -0.82 -7.27 -28.52
CA LEU A 195 -2.09 -6.76 -28.05
C LEU A 195 -3.08 -6.60 -29.22
N VAL A 196 -4.22 -7.28 -29.15
CA VAL A 196 -5.36 -7.10 -30.05
C VAL A 196 -6.52 -6.52 -29.25
N GLU A 197 -6.75 -5.22 -29.40
CA GLU A 197 -7.84 -4.51 -28.74
C GLU A 197 -9.15 -4.64 -29.51
N VAL A 198 -10.23 -5.02 -28.83
CA VAL A 198 -11.55 -5.25 -29.45
C VAL A 198 -12.65 -4.43 -28.78
N GLY A 199 -13.77 -4.26 -29.49
CA GLY A 199 -14.90 -3.47 -29.02
C GLY A 199 -14.57 -1.98 -28.85
N THR A 200 -15.34 -1.31 -27.99
CA THR A 200 -15.21 0.11 -27.69
C THR A 200 -14.96 0.33 -26.20
N THR A 201 -14.63 1.57 -25.81
CA THR A 201 -14.33 1.93 -24.42
C THR A 201 -15.47 1.57 -23.46
N ASN A 202 -16.71 1.84 -23.83
CA ASN A 202 -17.87 1.64 -22.97
C ASN A 202 -18.63 0.33 -23.27
N ARG A 203 -18.58 -0.18 -24.50
CA ARG A 203 -19.31 -1.39 -24.90
C ARG A 203 -18.40 -2.38 -25.62
N THR A 204 -18.32 -3.58 -25.10
CA THR A 204 -17.69 -4.72 -25.76
C THR A 204 -18.66 -5.89 -25.72
N HIS A 205 -18.84 -6.54 -26.87
CA HIS A 205 -19.72 -7.70 -27.04
C HIS A 205 -18.89 -8.96 -27.34
N LEU A 206 -19.51 -10.14 -27.17
CA LEU A 206 -18.81 -11.40 -27.40
C LEU A 206 -18.30 -11.55 -28.84
N TYR A 207 -19.05 -11.04 -29.82
CA TYR A 207 -18.64 -11.06 -31.24
C TYR A 207 -17.38 -10.24 -31.51
N ASP A 208 -17.08 -9.21 -30.70
CA ASP A 208 -15.87 -8.41 -30.85
C ASP A 208 -14.63 -9.27 -30.58
N TYR A 209 -14.71 -10.17 -29.60
CA TYR A 209 -13.68 -11.16 -29.34
C TYR A 209 -13.64 -12.22 -30.44
N GLU A 210 -14.79 -12.85 -30.74
CA GLU A 210 -14.87 -13.98 -31.67
C GLU A 210 -14.37 -13.64 -33.08
N ASN A 211 -14.71 -12.45 -33.60
CA ASN A 211 -14.31 -12.00 -34.93
C ASN A 211 -12.81 -11.73 -35.07
N ASN A 212 -12.08 -11.60 -33.96
CA ASN A 212 -10.63 -11.34 -33.95
C ASN A 212 -9.81 -12.58 -33.61
N ILE A 213 -10.43 -13.75 -33.44
CA ILE A 213 -9.71 -15.02 -33.23
C ILE A 213 -9.15 -15.53 -34.56
N ASN A 214 -7.85 -15.85 -34.58
CA ASN A 214 -7.14 -16.44 -35.71
C ASN A 214 -6.07 -17.43 -35.22
N GLU A 215 -5.26 -17.98 -36.14
CA GLU A 215 -4.22 -18.96 -35.86
C GLU A 215 -3.07 -18.45 -34.96
N ASN A 216 -2.89 -17.13 -34.88
CA ASN A 216 -1.91 -16.47 -34.03
C ASN A 216 -2.45 -16.15 -32.63
N THR A 217 -3.75 -16.32 -32.39
CA THR A 217 -4.35 -16.07 -31.07
C THR A 217 -3.80 -17.04 -30.03
N GLY A 218 -3.24 -16.48 -28.95
CA GLY A 218 -2.63 -17.23 -27.86
C GLY A 218 -3.46 -17.22 -26.57
N VAL A 219 -4.21 -16.15 -26.30
CA VAL A 219 -4.98 -16.01 -25.05
C VAL A 219 -6.16 -15.05 -25.23
N LEU A 220 -7.27 -15.34 -24.55
CA LEU A 220 -8.36 -14.41 -24.33
C LEU A 220 -8.16 -13.76 -22.96
N LEU A 221 -7.94 -12.45 -22.93
CA LEU A 221 -7.63 -11.69 -21.73
C LEU A 221 -8.84 -10.85 -21.30
N LYS A 222 -9.17 -10.94 -20.01
CA LYS A 222 -10.11 -10.07 -19.32
C LYS A 222 -9.37 -9.34 -18.19
N VAL A 223 -9.51 -8.03 -18.09
CA VAL A 223 -8.91 -7.24 -17.00
C VAL A 223 -10.00 -6.48 -16.26
N HIS A 224 -10.05 -6.64 -14.93
CA HIS A 224 -11.02 -5.95 -14.08
C HIS A 224 -10.65 -4.48 -13.90
N THR A 225 -11.64 -3.59 -14.03
CA THR A 225 -11.47 -2.14 -13.85
C THR A 225 -11.45 -1.77 -12.36
N SER A 226 -10.42 -2.23 -11.64
CA SER A 226 -10.31 -2.11 -10.17
C SER A 226 -10.08 -0.68 -9.63
N ASN A 227 -9.87 0.31 -10.50
CA ASN A 227 -9.56 1.68 -10.08
C ASN A 227 -10.43 2.79 -10.69
N PHE A 228 -11.37 2.44 -11.57
CA PHE A 228 -12.41 3.35 -12.05
C PHE A 228 -13.68 2.58 -12.42
N LYS A 229 -14.77 3.30 -12.62
CA LYS A 229 -16.01 2.76 -13.21
C LYS A 229 -16.45 3.65 -14.37
N ILE A 230 -16.95 3.02 -15.42
CA ILE A 230 -17.64 3.69 -16.51
C ILE A 230 -19.14 3.69 -16.15
N MET A 231 -19.78 4.86 -16.25
CA MET A 231 -21.21 5.03 -15.97
C MET A 231 -21.95 5.38 -17.26
N GLY A 232 -23.22 4.95 -17.39
CA GLY A 232 -24.06 5.22 -18.56
C GLY A 232 -24.32 3.97 -19.40
N PHE A 233 -24.24 4.09 -20.73
CA PHE A 233 -24.41 2.97 -21.65
C PHE A 233 -23.15 2.12 -21.70
N THR A 234 -23.09 1.09 -20.86
CA THR A 234 -21.95 0.17 -20.76
C THR A 234 -22.36 -1.27 -21.06
N GLU A 235 -21.45 -2.02 -21.69
CA GLU A 235 -21.60 -3.45 -21.95
C GLU A 235 -20.25 -4.14 -21.74
N GLU A 236 -20.24 -5.25 -21.03
CA GLU A 236 -19.04 -6.05 -20.79
C GLU A 236 -19.34 -7.54 -20.94
N VAL A 237 -18.42 -8.26 -21.59
CA VAL A 237 -18.48 -9.72 -21.73
C VAL A 237 -18.17 -10.39 -20.38
N SER A 238 -19.05 -11.28 -19.95
CA SER A 238 -18.88 -12.03 -18.69
C SER A 238 -17.72 -13.04 -18.78
N SER A 239 -17.17 -13.42 -17.63
CA SER A 239 -16.09 -14.43 -17.59
C SER A 239 -16.60 -15.80 -18.07
N GLU A 240 -17.87 -16.12 -17.82
CA GLU A 240 -18.55 -17.33 -18.31
C GLU A 240 -18.61 -17.40 -19.84
N GLU A 241 -19.02 -16.30 -20.49
CA GLU A 241 -19.04 -16.20 -21.95
C GLU A 241 -17.62 -16.32 -22.54
N MET A 242 -16.63 -15.68 -21.90
CA MET A 242 -15.23 -15.79 -22.29
C MET A 242 -14.72 -17.23 -22.20
N VAL A 243 -15.06 -17.96 -21.13
CA VAL A 243 -14.70 -19.38 -20.94
C VAL A 243 -15.36 -20.26 -21.98
N GLN A 244 -16.63 -20.03 -22.31
CA GLN A 244 -17.33 -20.76 -23.38
C GLN A 244 -16.65 -20.53 -24.74
N LEU A 245 -16.30 -19.28 -25.06
CA LEU A 245 -15.58 -18.94 -26.29
C LEU A 245 -14.18 -19.58 -26.33
N GLY A 246 -13.43 -19.51 -25.22
CA GLY A 246 -12.14 -20.16 -25.06
C GLY A 246 -12.22 -21.67 -25.28
N GLY A 247 -13.26 -22.32 -24.74
CA GLY A 247 -13.55 -23.74 -24.96
C GLY A 247 -13.81 -24.08 -26.44
N LYS A 248 -14.62 -23.27 -27.13
CA LYS A 248 -14.94 -23.44 -28.56
C LYS A 248 -13.69 -23.40 -29.44
N TYR A 249 -12.76 -22.48 -29.17
CA TYR A 249 -11.54 -22.28 -29.95
C TYR A 249 -10.28 -22.93 -29.35
N LYS A 250 -10.41 -23.64 -28.22
CA LYS A 250 -9.31 -24.26 -27.46
C LYS A 250 -8.22 -23.26 -27.03
N LEU A 251 -8.63 -22.05 -26.65
CA LEU A 251 -7.76 -20.98 -26.17
C LEU A 251 -7.84 -20.85 -24.64
N PRO A 252 -6.72 -20.55 -23.95
CA PRO A 252 -6.76 -20.23 -22.53
C PRO A 252 -7.48 -18.90 -22.29
N VAL A 253 -8.25 -18.85 -21.21
CA VAL A 253 -8.81 -17.59 -20.68
C VAL A 253 -8.03 -17.14 -19.46
N MET A 254 -7.50 -15.92 -19.53
CA MET A 254 -6.81 -15.27 -18.42
C MET A 254 -7.63 -14.10 -17.90
N GLU A 255 -7.80 -14.03 -16.59
CA GLU A 255 -8.47 -12.91 -15.91
C GLU A 255 -7.51 -12.23 -14.93
N ASP A 256 -7.23 -10.95 -15.13
CA ASP A 256 -6.57 -10.11 -14.13
C ASP A 256 -7.60 -9.40 -13.28
N ILE A 257 -7.92 -9.94 -12.11
CA ILE A 257 -8.86 -9.30 -11.18
C ILE A 257 -8.22 -8.11 -10.46
N GLY A 258 -6.89 -8.10 -10.32
CA GLY A 258 -6.12 -7.02 -9.71
C GLY A 258 -6.33 -6.79 -8.21
N SER A 259 -7.56 -6.77 -7.69
CA SER A 259 -7.92 -6.39 -6.31
C SER A 259 -7.54 -7.45 -5.27
N GLY A 260 -7.48 -8.72 -5.66
CA GLY A 260 -7.10 -9.82 -4.76
C GLY A 260 -8.16 -10.12 -3.70
N THR A 261 -9.43 -9.94 -4.06
CA THR A 261 -10.56 -10.17 -3.17
C THR A 261 -10.79 -11.66 -2.95
N LEU A 262 -10.75 -12.09 -1.69
CA LEU A 262 -11.08 -13.46 -1.28
C LEU A 262 -12.36 -13.56 -0.46
N VAL A 263 -12.70 -12.49 0.27
CA VAL A 263 -13.96 -12.37 1.02
C VAL A 263 -14.99 -11.72 0.11
N ASP A 264 -16.16 -12.33 0.00
CA ASP A 264 -17.29 -11.73 -0.69
C ASP A 264 -17.90 -10.62 0.19
N PHE A 265 -17.54 -9.37 -0.11
CA PHE A 265 -18.01 -8.19 0.61
C PHE A 265 -19.50 -7.92 0.44
N SER A 266 -20.16 -8.49 -0.58
CA SER A 266 -21.60 -8.31 -0.79
C SER A 266 -22.43 -8.89 0.36
N LYS A 267 -21.92 -9.96 1.01
CA LYS A 267 -22.46 -10.54 2.26
C LYS A 267 -22.54 -9.54 3.41
N TYR A 268 -21.77 -8.45 3.33
CA TYR A 268 -21.66 -7.40 4.35
C TYR A 268 -22.26 -6.06 3.88
N GLY A 269 -23.00 -6.05 2.78
CA GLY A 269 -23.72 -4.88 2.28
C GLY A 269 -22.89 -3.94 1.40
N PHE A 270 -21.76 -4.39 0.86
CA PHE A 270 -20.94 -3.64 -0.11
C PHE A 270 -21.33 -3.99 -1.54
N THR A 271 -20.90 -3.15 -2.49
CA THR A 271 -20.97 -3.51 -3.91
C THR A 271 -20.18 -4.80 -4.17
N TYR A 272 -20.70 -5.67 -5.05
CA TYR A 272 -19.97 -6.87 -5.44
C TYR A 272 -18.65 -6.52 -6.13
N GLU A 273 -17.59 -7.23 -5.73
CA GLU A 273 -16.25 -7.17 -6.29
C GLU A 273 -15.84 -8.63 -6.58
N PRO A 274 -15.35 -8.95 -7.80
CA PRO A 274 -15.07 -10.33 -8.19
C PRO A 274 -14.06 -10.98 -7.24
N THR A 275 -14.44 -12.12 -6.68
CA THR A 275 -13.55 -12.93 -5.84
C THR A 275 -12.70 -13.86 -6.71
N VAL A 276 -11.49 -14.17 -6.25
CA VAL A 276 -10.62 -15.16 -6.92
C VAL A 276 -11.34 -16.50 -7.09
N GLN A 277 -12.06 -16.93 -6.06
CA GLN A 277 -12.81 -18.18 -6.05
C GLN A 277 -13.89 -18.18 -7.12
N SER A 278 -14.66 -17.10 -7.24
CA SER A 278 -15.72 -17.00 -8.23
C SER A 278 -15.18 -17.06 -9.67
N SER A 279 -14.07 -16.38 -9.97
CA SER A 279 -13.41 -16.49 -11.28
C SER A 279 -12.99 -17.92 -11.62
N LEU A 280 -12.44 -18.66 -10.65
CA LEU A 280 -12.04 -20.05 -10.83
C LEU A 280 -13.24 -20.99 -11.02
N GLU A 281 -14.32 -20.80 -10.25
CA GLU A 281 -15.56 -21.56 -10.36
C GLU A 281 -16.22 -21.41 -11.73
N LYS A 282 -16.13 -20.21 -12.34
CA LYS A 282 -16.59 -19.92 -13.70
C LYS A 282 -15.77 -20.62 -14.79
N GLY A 283 -14.64 -21.22 -14.43
CA GLY A 283 -13.79 -21.99 -15.34
C GLY A 283 -12.65 -21.21 -15.97
N VAL A 284 -12.31 -20.01 -15.45
CA VAL A 284 -11.15 -19.24 -15.92
C VAL A 284 -9.87 -20.06 -15.72
N ASP A 285 -9.01 -20.10 -16.74
CA ASP A 285 -7.84 -20.96 -16.74
C ASP A 285 -6.69 -20.41 -15.87
N VAL A 286 -6.52 -19.08 -15.85
CA VAL A 286 -5.49 -18.37 -15.10
C VAL A 286 -6.07 -17.08 -14.52
N VAL A 287 -5.94 -16.89 -13.22
CA VAL A 287 -6.34 -15.66 -12.51
C VAL A 287 -5.12 -15.02 -11.88
N THR A 288 -4.94 -13.70 -12.06
CA THR A 288 -3.86 -12.91 -11.45
C THR A 288 -4.40 -11.84 -10.52
N PHE A 289 -3.72 -11.60 -9.39
CA PHE A 289 -4.09 -10.55 -8.45
C PHE A 289 -2.97 -10.05 -7.53
N SER A 290 -3.18 -8.86 -6.93
CA SER A 290 -2.29 -8.27 -5.93
C SER A 290 -2.49 -8.86 -4.53
N GLY A 291 -1.39 -9.04 -3.79
CA GLY A 291 -1.43 -9.44 -2.38
C GLY A 291 -1.62 -8.29 -1.37
N ASP A 292 -1.33 -7.05 -1.75
CA ASP A 292 -1.33 -5.86 -0.87
C ASP A 292 -2.54 -4.95 -1.08
N LYS A 293 -3.64 -5.52 -1.55
CA LYS A 293 -4.92 -4.83 -1.75
C LYS A 293 -5.98 -5.48 -0.85
N MET A 294 -7.08 -6.00 -1.41
CA MET A 294 -8.18 -6.59 -0.63
C MET A 294 -7.75 -7.84 0.14
N LEU A 295 -6.70 -8.53 -0.31
CA LEU A 295 -6.11 -9.65 0.44
C LEU A 295 -5.56 -9.22 1.82
N GLY A 296 -5.16 -7.96 1.99
CA GLY A 296 -4.61 -7.50 3.27
C GLY A 296 -3.24 -8.10 3.62
N GLY A 297 -2.47 -8.52 2.62
CA GLY A 297 -1.14 -9.11 2.76
C GLY A 297 -0.01 -8.18 2.32
N PRO A 298 1.20 -8.73 2.12
CA PRO A 298 2.34 -7.97 1.58
C PRO A 298 2.21 -7.78 0.06
N GLN A 299 3.08 -6.93 -0.51
CA GLN A 299 3.17 -6.84 -1.97
C GLN A 299 3.53 -8.22 -2.54
N ALA A 300 2.68 -8.71 -3.44
CA ALA A 300 2.85 -9.96 -4.16
C ALA A 300 1.98 -9.93 -5.43
N GLY A 301 2.39 -10.68 -6.45
CA GLY A 301 1.56 -11.05 -7.59
C GLY A 301 1.24 -12.52 -7.48
N ILE A 302 -0.02 -12.85 -7.27
CA ILE A 302 -0.45 -14.24 -7.07
C ILE A 302 -1.10 -14.70 -8.36
N ILE A 303 -0.67 -15.87 -8.84
CA ILE A 303 -1.20 -16.52 -10.04
C ILE A 303 -1.79 -17.86 -9.61
N VAL A 304 -3.06 -18.06 -9.91
CA VAL A 304 -3.80 -19.30 -9.60
C VAL A 304 -4.53 -19.79 -10.84
N GLY A 305 -4.80 -21.09 -10.91
CA GLY A 305 -5.59 -21.65 -12.00
C GLY A 305 -5.23 -23.09 -12.33
N LYS A 306 -5.35 -23.45 -13.60
CA LYS A 306 -5.11 -24.81 -14.10
C LYS A 306 -3.64 -25.19 -14.00
N LYS A 307 -3.37 -26.40 -13.49
CA LYS A 307 -2.01 -26.87 -13.24
C LYS A 307 -1.12 -26.81 -14.48
N LYS A 308 -1.67 -27.16 -15.65
CA LYS A 308 -0.96 -27.16 -16.94
C LYS A 308 -0.35 -25.80 -17.32
N TYR A 309 -0.98 -24.68 -16.93
CA TYR A 309 -0.49 -23.33 -17.24
C TYR A 309 0.46 -22.83 -16.17
N ILE A 310 0.14 -23.04 -14.90
CA ILE A 310 1.00 -22.66 -13.78
C ILE A 310 2.35 -23.39 -13.85
N ASP A 311 2.36 -24.68 -14.19
CA ASP A 311 3.60 -25.45 -14.37
C ASP A 311 4.49 -24.89 -15.50
N LYS A 312 3.88 -24.37 -16.59
CA LYS A 312 4.64 -23.71 -17.66
C LYS A 312 5.26 -22.41 -17.14
N MET A 313 4.52 -21.62 -16.38
CA MET A 313 5.01 -20.35 -15.81
C MET A 313 6.15 -20.60 -14.83
N LYS A 314 6.05 -21.63 -13.97
CA LYS A 314 7.14 -22.04 -13.06
C LYS A 314 8.45 -22.38 -13.79
N LYS A 315 8.37 -22.88 -15.04
CA LYS A 315 9.55 -23.21 -15.88
C LYS A 315 10.07 -22.02 -16.70
N ASN A 316 9.30 -20.94 -16.82
CA ASN A 316 9.71 -19.75 -17.56
C ASN A 316 10.86 -19.05 -16.82
N GLN A 317 11.92 -18.67 -17.55
CA GLN A 317 13.09 -18.01 -16.97
C GLN A 317 12.79 -16.64 -16.35
N LEU A 318 11.75 -15.93 -16.82
CA LEU A 318 11.29 -14.69 -16.20
C LEU A 318 10.90 -14.89 -14.73
N THR A 319 10.41 -16.07 -14.36
CA THR A 319 10.08 -16.41 -12.97
C THR A 319 11.27 -16.21 -12.04
N ARG A 320 12.51 -16.40 -12.51
CA ARG A 320 13.70 -16.16 -11.70
C ARG A 320 13.96 -14.68 -11.44
N ALA A 321 13.67 -13.81 -12.41
CA ALA A 321 13.81 -12.36 -12.28
C ALA A 321 12.68 -11.75 -11.45
N LEU A 322 11.47 -12.31 -11.56
CA LEU A 322 10.25 -11.84 -10.89
C LEU A 322 10.01 -12.52 -9.53
N ARG A 323 10.96 -13.32 -9.08
CA ARG A 323 10.84 -14.16 -7.90
C ARG A 323 10.57 -13.33 -6.64
N ILE A 324 9.57 -13.74 -5.88
CA ILE A 324 9.25 -13.17 -4.57
C ILE A 324 10.41 -13.35 -3.57
N ASP A 325 10.63 -12.36 -2.70
CA ASP A 325 11.68 -12.40 -1.68
C ASP A 325 11.26 -13.18 -0.42
N LYS A 326 12.21 -13.37 0.51
CA LYS A 326 11.99 -14.16 1.74
C LYS A 326 10.95 -13.53 2.66
N MET A 327 11.00 -12.20 2.85
CA MET A 327 10.16 -11.48 3.79
C MET A 327 8.71 -11.46 3.30
N THR A 328 8.50 -11.11 2.03
CA THR A 328 7.15 -11.12 1.44
C THR A 328 6.55 -12.53 1.41
N LEU A 329 7.34 -13.58 1.15
CA LEU A 329 6.85 -14.96 1.23
C LEU A 329 6.37 -15.32 2.64
N ALA A 330 7.14 -14.98 3.68
CA ALA A 330 6.77 -15.27 5.06
C ALA A 330 5.56 -14.47 5.55
N ALA A 331 5.47 -13.18 5.17
CA ALA A 331 4.29 -12.37 5.42
C ALA A 331 3.06 -12.96 4.74
N LEU A 332 3.18 -13.37 3.47
CA LEU A 332 2.08 -13.95 2.71
C LEU A 332 1.60 -15.26 3.32
N GLU A 333 2.51 -16.14 3.75
CA GLU A 333 2.17 -17.37 4.45
C GLU A 333 1.35 -17.09 5.72
N GLY A 334 1.78 -16.12 6.53
CA GLY A 334 1.08 -15.71 7.74
C GLY A 334 -0.32 -15.15 7.43
N THR A 335 -0.43 -14.27 6.43
CA THR A 335 -1.71 -13.73 5.97
C THR A 335 -2.66 -14.83 5.49
N LEU A 336 -2.19 -15.77 4.66
CA LEU A 336 -3.03 -16.84 4.12
C LEU A 336 -3.51 -17.84 5.18
N LYS A 337 -2.78 -17.99 6.29
CA LYS A 337 -3.25 -18.82 7.42
C LYS A 337 -4.52 -18.24 8.04
N CYS A 338 -4.64 -16.92 8.16
CA CYS A 338 -5.86 -16.27 8.65
C CYS A 338 -7.06 -16.58 7.74
N TYR A 339 -6.85 -16.74 6.43
CA TYR A 339 -7.92 -17.06 5.46
C TYR A 339 -8.43 -18.50 5.50
N ILE A 340 -7.87 -19.36 6.35
CA ILE A 340 -8.43 -20.71 6.53
C ILE A 340 -9.84 -20.62 7.13
N ASP A 341 -10.10 -19.61 7.96
CA ASP A 341 -11.44 -19.26 8.47
C ASP A 341 -11.77 -17.79 8.13
N GLU A 342 -12.92 -17.55 7.50
CA GLU A 342 -13.31 -16.21 7.03
C GLU A 342 -13.44 -15.21 8.21
N LYS A 343 -13.91 -15.66 9.38
CA LYS A 343 -14.06 -14.78 10.55
C LYS A 343 -12.70 -14.40 11.12
N GLU A 344 -11.79 -15.37 11.24
CA GLU A 344 -10.41 -15.10 11.67
C GLU A 344 -9.70 -14.14 10.72
N ALA A 345 -9.90 -14.27 9.40
CA ALA A 345 -9.36 -13.32 8.43
C ALA A 345 -9.87 -11.90 8.69
N ILE A 346 -11.18 -11.73 8.84
CA ILE A 346 -11.82 -10.42 9.05
C ILE A 346 -11.39 -9.79 10.37
N GLU A 347 -11.23 -10.59 11.42
CA GLU A 347 -10.82 -10.10 12.74
C GLU A 347 -9.34 -9.70 12.77
N ASN A 348 -8.47 -10.55 12.25
CA ASN A 348 -7.02 -10.43 12.46
C ASN A 348 -6.28 -9.65 11.36
N ILE A 349 -6.81 -9.61 10.14
CA ILE A 349 -6.23 -8.83 9.04
C ILE A 349 -6.71 -7.37 9.19
N PRO A 350 -5.83 -6.40 9.53
CA PRO A 350 -6.29 -5.06 9.88
C PRO A 350 -7.00 -4.35 8.73
N THR A 351 -6.60 -4.63 7.50
CA THR A 351 -7.24 -4.07 6.29
C THR A 351 -8.70 -4.52 6.18
N LEU A 352 -8.98 -5.81 6.35
CA LEU A 352 -10.35 -6.35 6.33
C LEU A 352 -11.17 -5.80 7.49
N ASN A 353 -10.58 -5.81 8.69
CA ASN A 353 -11.21 -5.29 9.90
C ASN A 353 -11.63 -3.83 9.74
N MET A 354 -10.74 -2.98 9.19
CA MET A 354 -11.03 -1.57 8.92
C MET A 354 -12.12 -1.37 7.86
N ILE A 355 -12.27 -2.26 6.88
CA ILE A 355 -13.35 -2.16 5.88
C ILE A 355 -14.68 -2.55 6.51
N LEU A 356 -14.71 -3.67 7.23
CA LEU A 356 -15.93 -4.30 7.74
C LEU A 356 -16.36 -3.80 9.13
N SER A 357 -15.55 -2.95 9.78
CA SER A 357 -15.89 -2.38 11.09
C SER A 357 -17.17 -1.55 11.06
N SER A 358 -18.02 -1.76 12.06
CA SER A 358 -19.34 -1.12 12.12
C SER A 358 -19.27 0.37 12.48
N LYS A 359 -20.26 1.13 11.99
CA LYS A 359 -20.41 2.56 12.28
C LYS A 359 -20.52 2.87 13.78
N ASP A 360 -21.12 1.97 14.56
CA ASP A 360 -21.28 2.13 16.02
C ASP A 360 -19.94 2.07 16.76
N ILE A 361 -19.02 1.21 16.31
CA ILE A 361 -17.65 1.16 16.82
C ILE A 361 -16.97 2.50 16.53
N HIS A 362 -17.09 3.01 15.30
CA HIS A 362 -16.52 4.32 14.93
C HIS A 362 -17.07 5.46 15.78
N LYS A 363 -18.38 5.47 16.09
CA LYS A 363 -18.98 6.49 16.96
C LYS A 363 -18.31 6.52 18.34
N LYS A 364 -18.18 5.35 18.98
CA LYS A 364 -17.55 5.22 20.30
C LYS A 364 -16.08 5.67 20.27
N ARG A 365 -15.35 5.28 19.22
CA ARG A 365 -13.94 5.63 19.03
C ARG A 365 -13.74 7.13 18.78
N ALA A 366 -14.57 7.75 17.95
CA ALA A 366 -14.56 9.20 17.70
C ALA A 366 -14.87 10.00 18.97
N GLN A 367 -15.84 9.57 19.77
CA GLN A 367 -16.14 10.18 21.06
C GLN A 367 -14.96 10.07 22.04
N ARG A 368 -14.30 8.91 22.08
CA ARG A 368 -13.10 8.71 22.92
C ARG A 368 -11.95 9.62 22.48
N LEU A 369 -11.67 9.71 21.18
CA LEU A 369 -10.63 10.61 20.65
C LEU A 369 -10.96 12.08 20.95
N LYS A 370 -12.20 12.51 20.69
CA LYS A 370 -12.67 13.87 21.01
C LYS A 370 -12.46 14.21 22.48
N ARG A 371 -12.87 13.34 23.41
CA ARG A 371 -12.70 13.57 24.86
C ARG A 371 -11.23 13.75 25.24
N ARG A 372 -10.33 12.94 24.67
CA ARG A 372 -8.88 13.07 24.93
C ARG A 372 -8.32 14.39 24.41
N LEU A 373 -8.72 14.81 23.21
CA LEU A 373 -8.32 16.11 22.64
C LEU A 373 -8.87 17.28 23.47
N GLN A 374 -10.16 17.28 23.78
CA GLN A 374 -10.81 18.35 24.56
C GLN A 374 -10.15 18.58 25.94
N ASN A 375 -9.75 17.50 26.62
CA ASN A 375 -9.12 17.60 27.93
C ASN A 375 -7.70 18.20 27.89
N ASN A 376 -7.07 18.23 26.72
CA ASN A 376 -5.65 18.52 26.59
C ASN A 376 -5.34 19.73 25.68
N VAL A 377 -6.28 20.13 24.83
CA VAL A 377 -6.06 21.18 23.82
C VAL A 377 -7.31 22.08 23.79
N LYS A 378 -7.21 23.25 24.42
CA LYS A 378 -8.36 24.14 24.66
C LYS A 378 -8.67 25.11 23.51
N ASP A 379 -7.69 25.37 22.65
CA ASP A 379 -7.78 26.34 21.55
C ASP A 379 -8.39 25.81 20.25
N PHE A 380 -8.96 24.59 20.30
CA PHE A 380 -9.59 23.95 19.16
C PHE A 380 -11.04 23.61 19.48
N ASN A 381 -11.93 23.87 18.53
CA ASN A 381 -13.30 23.39 18.59
C ASN A 381 -13.38 22.00 17.94
N LEU A 382 -14.03 21.08 18.65
CA LEU A 382 -13.99 19.64 18.39
C LEU A 382 -15.41 19.08 18.28
N LYS A 383 -15.75 18.53 17.12
CA LYS A 383 -17.08 17.98 16.84
C LYS A 383 -16.97 16.55 16.32
N VAL A 384 -17.76 15.64 16.88
CA VAL A 384 -17.97 14.31 16.28
C VAL A 384 -19.09 14.44 15.26
N SER A 385 -18.88 13.96 14.04
CA SER A 385 -19.88 14.00 12.96
C SER A 385 -19.88 12.71 12.17
N GLU A 386 -21.00 12.43 11.51
CA GLU A 386 -21.07 11.36 10.51
C GLU A 386 -20.36 11.82 9.24
N ASP A 387 -19.70 10.88 8.57
CA ASP A 387 -19.04 11.11 7.28
C ASP A 387 -18.93 9.78 6.51
N LEU A 388 -18.29 9.81 5.34
CA LEU A 388 -18.03 8.65 4.50
C LEU A 388 -16.51 8.44 4.36
N SER A 389 -16.05 7.25 4.75
CA SER A 389 -14.73 6.72 4.44
C SER A 389 -14.70 6.13 3.01
N MET A 390 -13.52 5.75 2.52
CA MET A 390 -13.36 5.05 1.24
C MET A 390 -12.57 3.76 1.44
N VAL A 391 -12.97 2.69 0.73
CA VAL A 391 -12.16 1.45 0.69
C VAL A 391 -10.77 1.77 0.12
N GLY A 392 -10.74 2.48 -1.01
CA GLY A 392 -9.51 2.91 -1.68
C GLY A 392 -9.61 2.71 -3.19
N GLY A 393 -8.97 3.60 -3.94
CA GLY A 393 -9.08 3.63 -5.40
C GLY A 393 -8.35 2.49 -6.13
N GLY A 394 -7.66 1.58 -5.43
CA GLY A 394 -6.95 0.47 -6.07
C GLY A 394 -7.74 -0.84 -6.19
N SER A 395 -8.95 -0.90 -5.61
CA SER A 395 -9.77 -2.12 -5.53
C SER A 395 -11.24 -1.85 -5.82
N MET A 396 -11.91 -1.00 -5.01
CA MET A 396 -13.35 -0.72 -5.13
C MET A 396 -13.55 0.78 -5.35
N PRO A 397 -13.41 1.26 -6.60
CA PRO A 397 -13.39 2.68 -6.90
C PRO A 397 -14.76 3.30 -6.63
N GLY A 398 -14.77 4.36 -5.81
CA GLY A 398 -15.99 5.07 -5.44
C GLY A 398 -16.81 4.43 -4.33
N GLU A 399 -16.42 3.27 -3.80
CA GLU A 399 -17.12 2.63 -2.68
C GLU A 399 -16.96 3.46 -1.40
N ARG A 400 -18.08 3.97 -0.90
CA ARG A 400 -18.15 4.84 0.28
C ARG A 400 -18.69 4.08 1.47
N ILE A 401 -18.01 4.17 2.61
CA ILE A 401 -18.37 3.42 3.82
C ILE A 401 -18.77 4.40 4.94
N PRO A 402 -19.98 4.28 5.52
CA PRO A 402 -20.38 5.12 6.64
C PRO A 402 -19.39 5.06 7.82
N THR A 403 -19.01 6.22 8.36
CA THR A 403 -18.08 6.34 9.48
C THR A 403 -18.49 7.47 10.43
N TYR A 404 -17.70 7.65 11.49
CA TYR A 404 -17.69 8.86 12.30
C TYR A 404 -16.30 9.48 12.24
N VAL A 405 -16.26 10.81 12.27
CA VAL A 405 -15.03 11.60 12.24
C VAL A 405 -14.97 12.55 13.43
N VAL A 406 -13.77 12.97 13.81
CA VAL A 406 -13.55 14.13 14.67
C VAL A 406 -13.15 15.30 13.76
N LYS A 407 -14.01 16.30 13.68
CA LYS A 407 -13.75 17.57 13.00
C LYS A 407 -13.10 18.54 13.97
N VAL A 408 -12.08 19.23 13.49
CA VAL A 408 -11.27 20.17 14.26
C VAL A 408 -11.12 21.48 13.49
N ASN A 409 -11.41 22.59 14.14
CA ASN A 409 -11.08 23.93 13.64
C ASN A 409 -10.55 24.81 14.79
N SER A 410 -9.94 25.94 14.43
CA SER A 410 -9.37 26.90 15.37
C SER A 410 -9.55 28.32 14.84
N ASP A 411 -9.81 29.27 15.74
CA ASP A 411 -9.87 30.69 15.38
C ASP A 411 -8.46 31.30 15.20
N LYS A 412 -7.40 30.55 15.57
CA LYS A 412 -6.01 31.04 15.56
C LYS A 412 -5.19 30.58 14.36
N ILE A 413 -5.51 29.41 13.79
CA ILE A 413 -4.78 28.80 12.68
C ILE A 413 -5.76 28.11 11.71
N THR A 414 -5.52 28.25 10.40
CA THR A 414 -6.37 27.66 9.37
C THR A 414 -6.24 26.13 9.32
N ALA A 415 -7.22 25.45 8.75
CA ALA A 415 -7.18 24.01 8.60
C ALA A 415 -6.01 23.52 7.74
N GLU A 416 -5.63 24.26 6.69
CA GLU A 416 -4.47 23.93 5.86
C GLU A 416 -3.17 24.02 6.67
N LYS A 417 -3.05 25.01 7.57
CA LYS A 417 -1.86 25.13 8.40
C LYS A 417 -1.79 24.04 9.48
N ILE A 418 -2.94 23.62 10.01
CA ILE A 418 -3.03 22.45 10.90
C ILE A 418 -2.57 21.19 10.16
N GLU A 419 -3.10 20.92 8.96
CA GLU A 419 -2.69 19.77 8.14
C GLU A 419 -1.19 19.77 7.91
N GLU A 420 -0.63 20.90 7.47
CA GLU A 420 0.79 21.02 7.14
C GLU A 420 1.65 20.73 8.38
N LYS A 421 1.32 21.33 9.53
CA LYS A 421 2.03 21.11 10.79
C LYS A 421 1.91 19.66 11.27
N LEU A 422 0.74 19.03 11.13
CA LEU A 422 0.53 17.63 11.50
C LEU A 422 1.35 16.68 10.61
N ARG A 423 1.40 16.93 9.30
CA ARG A 423 2.17 16.15 8.33
C ARG A 423 3.68 16.30 8.52
N LEU A 424 4.15 17.49 8.89
CA LEU A 424 5.57 17.79 9.15
C LEU A 424 5.99 17.51 10.60
N SER A 425 5.08 17.04 11.46
CA SER A 425 5.39 16.75 12.86
C SER A 425 6.33 15.54 13.01
N LYS A 426 6.87 15.36 14.22
CA LYS A 426 7.73 14.20 14.57
C LYS A 426 7.02 12.87 14.32
N ASN A 427 5.70 12.84 14.52
CA ASN A 427 4.84 11.69 14.24
C ASN A 427 3.80 12.09 13.18
N PRO A 428 4.12 12.00 11.87
CA PRO A 428 3.25 12.54 10.82
C PRO A 428 1.82 11.99 10.90
N ILE A 429 0.84 12.90 10.92
CA ILE A 429 -0.59 12.56 10.90
C ILE A 429 -1.17 13.10 9.60
N ILE A 430 -1.66 12.20 8.76
CA ILE A 430 -2.25 12.55 7.46
C ILE A 430 -3.76 12.64 7.63
N VAL A 431 -4.31 13.82 7.34
CA VAL A 431 -5.71 14.18 7.60
C VAL A 431 -6.40 14.60 6.31
N ARG A 432 -7.74 14.71 6.32
CA ARG A 432 -8.48 15.41 5.28
C ARG A 432 -8.73 16.85 5.70
N VAL A 433 -8.74 17.78 4.75
CA VAL A 433 -9.20 19.17 4.95
C VAL A 433 -10.43 19.39 4.09
N SER A 434 -11.49 19.96 4.68
CA SER A 434 -12.71 20.31 3.95
C SER A 434 -13.46 21.43 4.67
N LYS A 435 -13.87 22.46 3.92
CA LYS A 435 -14.61 23.63 4.46
C LYS A 435 -13.93 24.27 5.68
N ASP A 436 -12.60 24.44 5.61
CA ASP A 436 -11.76 24.96 6.70
C ASP A 436 -11.88 24.17 8.03
N GLU A 437 -12.11 22.85 7.92
CA GLU A 437 -12.04 21.91 9.05
C GLU A 437 -11.04 20.81 8.73
N VAL A 438 -10.23 20.43 9.72
CA VAL A 438 -9.45 19.20 9.70
C VAL A 438 -10.32 18.03 10.13
N ILE A 439 -10.31 16.96 9.34
CA ILE A 439 -11.13 15.77 9.54
C ILE A 439 -10.23 14.59 9.89
N LEU A 440 -10.44 14.06 11.10
CA LEU A 440 -9.80 12.85 11.61
C LEU A 440 -10.81 11.69 11.51
N ASP A 441 -10.67 10.85 10.49
CA ASP A 441 -11.50 9.65 10.35
C ASP A 441 -10.97 8.50 11.20
N VAL A 442 -11.81 8.03 12.13
CA VAL A 442 -11.38 7.00 13.08
C VAL A 442 -11.34 5.60 12.49
N ARG A 443 -11.85 5.38 11.27
CA ARG A 443 -11.79 4.07 10.60
C ARG A 443 -10.35 3.58 10.46
N THR A 444 -9.45 4.46 10.01
CA THR A 444 -8.05 4.12 9.73
C THR A 444 -7.09 4.44 10.88
N LEU A 445 -7.58 5.03 11.97
CA LEU A 445 -6.79 5.25 13.17
C LEU A 445 -6.69 3.96 13.99
N PHE A 446 -5.62 3.80 14.76
CA PHE A 446 -5.57 2.83 15.85
C PHE A 446 -5.73 3.54 17.20
N GLU A 447 -6.36 2.88 18.18
CA GLU A 447 -6.50 3.48 19.52
C GLU A 447 -5.16 3.76 20.21
N ARG A 448 -4.14 2.92 19.94
CA ARG A 448 -2.77 3.14 20.42
C ARG A 448 -2.16 4.46 19.97
N ASP A 449 -2.64 5.03 18.86
CA ASP A 449 -2.12 6.28 18.30
C ASP A 449 -2.82 7.51 18.89
N PHE A 450 -3.91 7.36 19.67
CA PHE A 450 -4.68 8.51 20.18
C PHE A 450 -3.87 9.44 21.07
N ASN A 451 -2.96 8.90 21.89
CA ASN A 451 -2.09 9.73 22.72
C ASN A 451 -1.10 10.54 21.86
N ILE A 452 -0.55 9.92 20.81
CA ILE A 452 0.36 10.59 19.89
C ILE A 452 -0.35 11.75 19.19
N ILE A 453 -1.59 11.52 18.73
CA ILE A 453 -2.43 12.56 18.13
C ILE A 453 -2.60 13.75 19.09
N VAL A 454 -2.95 13.49 20.35
CA VAL A 454 -3.11 14.56 21.35
C VAL A 454 -1.81 15.34 21.55
N GLU A 455 -0.66 14.66 21.65
CA GLU A 455 0.63 15.31 21.84
C GLU A 455 1.06 16.16 20.64
N GLU A 456 0.78 15.74 19.40
CA GLU A 456 1.07 16.57 18.23
C GLU A 456 0.13 17.79 18.15
N PHE A 457 -1.16 17.64 18.52
CA PHE A 457 -2.08 18.79 18.58
C PHE A 457 -1.66 19.84 19.62
N LYS A 458 -1.10 19.44 20.76
CA LYS A 458 -0.56 20.38 21.77
C LYS A 458 0.58 21.28 21.24
N LYS A 459 1.28 20.83 20.19
CA LYS A 459 2.41 21.56 19.61
C LYS A 459 2.00 22.52 18.50
N LEU A 460 0.77 22.43 17.99
CA LEU A 460 0.33 23.22 16.83
C LEU A 460 0.27 24.73 17.07
N LEU A 461 0.06 25.15 18.32
CA LEU A 461 -0.08 26.54 18.73
C LEU A 461 1.07 27.03 19.63
N LYS A 462 2.10 26.21 19.79
CA LYS A 462 3.43 26.65 20.21
C LYS A 462 4.19 27.09 18.97
#